data_AF-A0A7S0AF93-F1
#
_entry.id   AF-A0A7S0AF93-F1
#
_cell.length_a   1.000
_cell.length_b   1.000
_cell.length_c   1.000
_cell.angle_alpha   90.00
_cell.angle_beta   90.00
_cell.angle_gamma   90.00
#
_symmetry.space_group_name_H-M   'P 1'
#
loop_
_entity.id
_entity.type
_entity.pdbx_description
1 polymer ?
#
loop_
_entity_poly.entity_id
_entity_poly.type
_entity_poly.pdbx_seq_one_letter_code
_entity_poly.pdbx_strand_id
1 'polypeptide(L)'
;MAREPRVNIVRRQVFPEVEVVNCHAVRSDEQLLAICPNTEDILIFQLVGDEFQRTNVLLKHTQRVTGLAWSCFGRLASCAEDRTAYVWEREADAGDWRSVLVELRAPRAALCLAWAPNGMRIAVGLASKDLGICYYEAQAKCWVALKVGKSKAAVGAVAWHPTSQYIATGSTDRRCMVYDVHESLMGQSGFGEMQVNEDAGSWVNAVAFSPKGQFLAFCGQDATARVKDLTAGPSAPVTTLRWRGLPFLQAIFTSERCLIACGFDCAPVLFRRSDTQWEVYGRLNTGPVVGAPLTERAPTAFSEARNHFRGSTPGSGGGVASGTGGTSPQAGTAASSAWHTNTITACSLLSSSTGRFSTSALDGQVLVCELSM
;
A
#
# COMPACT_ATOMS: atom_id res chain seq x y z
N MET A 1 -1.62 -30.58 -11.42
CA MET A 1 -0.51 -29.59 -11.47
C MET A 1 -1.11 -28.24 -11.14
N ALA A 2 -0.72 -27.61 -10.03
CA ALA A 2 -1.12 -26.22 -9.77
C ALA A 2 -0.48 -25.34 -10.84
N ARG A 3 -1.24 -24.43 -11.47
CA ARG A 3 -0.67 -23.49 -12.42
C ARG A 3 0.33 -22.59 -11.69
N GLU A 4 1.41 -22.21 -12.38
CA GLU A 4 2.31 -21.18 -11.86
C GLU A 4 1.53 -19.87 -11.75
N PRO A 5 1.58 -19.17 -10.61
CA PRO A 5 0.93 -17.88 -10.48
C PRO A 5 1.51 -16.91 -11.50
N ARG A 6 0.63 -16.33 -12.31
CA ARG A 6 0.97 -15.33 -13.33
C ARG A 6 0.20 -14.06 -13.04
N VAL A 7 0.90 -12.93 -13.09
CA VAL A 7 0.27 -11.63 -12.94
C VAL A 7 0.22 -10.93 -14.27
N ASN A 8 -0.98 -10.57 -14.67
CA ASN A 8 -1.17 -9.73 -15.85
C ASN A 8 -1.40 -8.29 -15.39
N ILE A 9 -0.63 -7.36 -15.93
CA ILE A 9 -0.95 -5.94 -15.80
C ILE A 9 -2.11 -5.69 -16.75
N VAL A 10 -3.31 -5.55 -16.20
CA VAL A 10 -4.56 -5.33 -16.95
C VAL A 10 -4.63 -3.89 -17.43
N ARG A 11 -4.14 -2.95 -16.62
CA ARG A 11 -4.13 -1.52 -16.96
C ARG A 11 -2.86 -0.85 -16.41
N ARG A 12 -2.21 -0.04 -17.24
CA ARG A 12 -1.17 0.91 -16.83
C ARG A 12 -1.68 2.30 -17.07
N GLN A 13 -1.85 3.07 -16.00
CA GLN A 13 -2.22 4.47 -16.08
C GLN A 13 -1.01 5.35 -15.78
N VAL A 14 -0.74 6.27 -16.69
CA VAL A 14 0.25 7.35 -16.54
C VAL A 14 -0.52 8.67 -16.57
N PHE A 15 -0.14 9.60 -15.71
CA PHE A 15 -0.78 10.93 -15.66
C PHE A 15 0.28 11.97 -16.04
N PRO A 16 0.15 12.67 -17.18
CA PRO A 16 1.17 13.60 -17.66
C PRO A 16 1.54 14.72 -16.66
N GLU A 17 0.61 15.11 -15.81
CA GLU A 17 0.77 16.19 -14.81
C GLU A 17 1.23 15.67 -13.44
N VAL A 18 1.45 14.36 -13.26
CA VAL A 18 1.78 13.77 -11.95
C VAL A 18 3.10 13.03 -12.02
N GLU A 19 4.11 13.59 -11.36
CA GLU A 19 5.44 12.96 -11.26
C GLU A 19 5.48 11.81 -10.24
N VAL A 20 4.67 11.90 -9.18
CA VAL A 20 4.71 11.01 -8.03
C VAL A 20 3.30 10.71 -7.56
N VAL A 21 2.98 9.44 -7.27
CA VAL A 21 1.74 9.08 -6.57
C VAL A 21 2.08 8.64 -5.15
N ASN A 22 1.74 9.45 -4.15
CA ASN A 22 2.01 9.16 -2.74
C ASN A 22 1.05 8.10 -2.18
N CYS A 23 -0.24 8.23 -2.49
CA CYS A 23 -1.25 7.23 -2.17
C CYS A 23 -2.37 7.27 -3.21
N HIS A 24 -3.09 6.16 -3.34
CA HIS A 24 -4.20 6.04 -4.27
C HIS A 24 -5.33 5.20 -3.66
N ALA A 25 -6.53 5.35 -4.22
CA ALA A 25 -7.65 4.47 -3.95
C ALA A 25 -8.48 4.28 -5.21
N VAL A 26 -8.69 3.04 -5.62
CA VAL A 26 -9.60 2.66 -6.72
C VAL A 26 -10.92 2.19 -6.12
N ARG A 27 -12.04 2.67 -6.65
CA ARG A 27 -13.37 2.22 -6.22
C ARG A 27 -13.58 0.76 -6.64
N SER A 28 -14.37 0.00 -5.90
CA SER A 28 -14.58 -1.44 -6.14
C SER A 28 -15.12 -1.81 -7.53
N ASP A 29 -15.81 -0.88 -8.20
CA ASP A 29 -16.29 -1.03 -9.58
C ASP A 29 -15.25 -0.63 -10.65
N GLU A 30 -14.05 -0.23 -10.22
CA GLU A 30 -12.94 0.26 -11.02
C GLU A 30 -13.28 1.48 -11.89
N GLN A 31 -14.40 2.18 -11.63
CA GLN A 31 -14.85 3.33 -12.43
C GLN A 31 -14.29 4.66 -11.94
N LEU A 32 -13.92 4.75 -10.66
CA LEU A 32 -13.32 5.94 -10.06
C LEU A 32 -11.97 5.62 -9.45
N LEU A 33 -11.02 6.52 -9.67
CA LEU A 33 -9.68 6.48 -9.11
C LEU A 33 -9.40 7.83 -8.42
N ALA A 34 -8.99 7.76 -7.16
CA ALA A 34 -8.46 8.90 -6.42
C ALA A 34 -6.95 8.74 -6.26
N ILE A 35 -6.18 9.79 -6.52
CA ILE A 35 -4.73 9.82 -6.28
C ILE A 35 -4.33 11.09 -5.52
N CYS A 36 -3.30 10.98 -4.70
CA CYS A 36 -2.60 12.11 -4.12
C CYS A 36 -1.23 12.24 -4.82
N PRO A 37 -0.97 13.34 -5.55
CA PRO A 37 0.27 13.56 -6.26
C PRO A 37 1.39 14.10 -5.34
N ASN A 38 1.48 13.59 -4.10
CA ASN A 38 2.39 14.07 -3.05
C ASN A 38 2.14 15.53 -2.61
N THR A 39 0.88 15.98 -2.69
CA THR A 39 0.39 17.32 -2.31
C THR A 39 -0.77 17.24 -1.31
N GLU A 40 -1.32 18.38 -0.93
CA GLU A 40 -2.59 18.52 -0.20
C GLU A 40 -3.83 18.18 -1.07
N ASP A 41 -3.68 18.27 -2.39
CA ASP A 41 -4.77 18.01 -3.33
C ASP A 41 -5.05 16.52 -3.55
N ILE A 42 -6.32 16.18 -3.77
CA ILE A 42 -6.75 14.85 -4.19
C ILE A 42 -7.32 14.95 -5.59
N LEU A 43 -6.72 14.26 -6.55
CA LEU A 43 -7.18 14.22 -7.93
C LEU A 43 -8.13 13.04 -8.12
N ILE A 44 -9.32 13.31 -8.65
CA ILE A 44 -10.32 12.30 -8.98
C ILE A 44 -10.37 12.09 -10.48
N PHE A 45 -10.31 10.82 -10.87
CA PHE A 45 -10.39 10.36 -12.24
C PHE A 45 -11.57 9.41 -12.41
N GLN A 46 -12.24 9.52 -13.56
CA GLN A 46 -13.28 8.60 -14.00
C GLN A 46 -12.80 7.81 -15.20
N LEU A 47 -13.08 6.51 -15.21
CA LEU A 47 -12.79 5.64 -16.34
C LEU A 47 -13.75 5.96 -17.49
N VAL A 48 -13.19 6.32 -18.66
CA VAL A 48 -13.94 6.58 -19.88
C VAL A 48 -13.31 5.76 -21.00
N GLY A 49 -13.99 4.70 -21.43
CA GLY A 49 -13.38 3.67 -22.28
C GLY A 49 -12.31 2.91 -21.49
N ASP A 50 -11.07 2.95 -21.96
CA ASP A 50 -9.93 2.28 -21.32
C ASP A 50 -8.99 3.24 -20.55
N GLU A 51 -9.30 4.53 -20.52
CA GLU A 51 -8.43 5.55 -19.92
C GLU A 51 -9.11 6.29 -18.75
N PHE A 52 -8.33 6.61 -17.73
CA PHE A 52 -8.77 7.47 -16.64
C PHE A 52 -8.63 8.95 -17.01
N GLN A 53 -9.74 9.67 -17.03
CA GLN A 53 -9.78 11.11 -17.28
C GLN A 53 -10.06 11.86 -15.98
N ARG A 54 -9.31 12.94 -15.73
CA ARG A 54 -9.48 13.77 -14.52
C ARG A 54 -10.84 14.46 -14.57
N THR A 55 -11.65 14.29 -13.53
CA THR A 55 -12.97 14.93 -13.42
C THR A 55 -13.00 16.03 -12.36
N ASN A 56 -12.35 15.83 -11.21
CA ASN A 56 -12.41 16.76 -10.10
C ASN A 56 -11.07 16.85 -9.36
N VAL A 57 -10.90 17.95 -8.62
CA VAL A 57 -9.83 18.12 -7.63
C VAL A 57 -10.49 18.45 -6.30
N LEU A 58 -10.20 17.67 -5.26
CA LEU A 58 -10.76 17.87 -3.93
C LEU A 58 -9.82 18.72 -3.09
N LEU A 59 -10.27 19.93 -2.75
CA LEU A 59 -9.47 20.96 -2.09
C LEU A 59 -10.02 21.25 -0.69
N LYS A 60 -9.42 20.64 0.34
CA LYS A 60 -9.70 20.94 1.76
C LYS A 60 -8.50 20.77 2.68
N HIS A 61 -7.67 19.78 2.41
CA HIS A 61 -6.45 19.59 3.18
C HIS A 61 -5.50 20.77 2.98
N THR A 62 -4.70 21.03 4.00
CA THR A 62 -3.72 22.14 4.02
C THR A 62 -2.27 21.65 4.05
N GLN A 63 -2.09 20.33 4.13
CA GLN A 63 -0.82 19.66 4.04
C GLN A 63 -1.02 18.34 3.31
N ARG A 64 0.10 17.66 3.01
CA ARG A 64 0.12 16.44 2.21
C ARG A 64 -0.87 15.37 2.70
N VAL A 65 -1.64 14.84 1.76
CA VAL A 65 -2.54 13.69 1.99
C VAL A 65 -1.71 12.42 2.08
N THR A 66 -1.89 11.68 3.17
CA THR A 66 -1.11 10.48 3.51
C THR A 66 -1.89 9.19 3.28
N GLY A 67 -3.22 9.24 3.33
CA GLY A 67 -4.08 8.08 3.10
C GLY A 67 -5.32 8.41 2.28
N LEU A 68 -5.73 7.45 1.45
CA LEU A 68 -6.98 7.46 0.68
C LEU A 68 -7.60 6.06 0.74
N ALA A 69 -8.92 5.97 0.92
CA ALA A 69 -9.63 4.70 0.80
C ALA A 69 -11.10 4.90 0.42
N TRP A 70 -11.65 4.00 -0.40
CA TRP A 70 -13.07 3.93 -0.69
C TRP A 70 -13.79 3.01 0.30
N SER A 71 -15.01 3.40 0.66
CA SER A 71 -15.96 2.53 1.37
C SER A 71 -16.76 1.68 0.38
N CYS A 72 -17.39 0.62 0.88
CA CYS A 72 -18.33 -0.20 0.12
C CYS A 72 -19.61 0.56 -0.30
N PHE A 73 -19.88 1.73 0.30
CA PHE A 73 -20.98 2.64 -0.09
C PHE A 73 -20.55 3.72 -1.09
N GLY A 74 -19.31 3.66 -1.63
CA GLY A 74 -18.84 4.61 -2.63
C GLY A 74 -18.40 5.97 -2.09
N ARG A 75 -18.24 6.10 -0.76
CA ARG A 75 -17.64 7.29 -0.11
C ARG A 75 -16.13 7.18 -0.08
N LEU A 76 -15.42 8.26 -0.39
CA LEU A 76 -13.97 8.35 -0.26
C LEU A 76 -13.61 8.91 1.12
N ALA A 77 -12.60 8.36 1.79
CA ALA A 77 -11.99 8.97 2.96
C ALA A 77 -10.57 9.41 2.64
N SER A 78 -10.16 10.54 3.19
CA SER A 78 -8.79 11.05 3.14
C SER A 78 -8.30 11.42 4.53
N CYS A 79 -6.99 11.30 4.75
CA CYS A 79 -6.32 11.82 5.94
C CYS A 79 -4.98 12.45 5.56
N ALA A 80 -4.52 13.41 6.35
CA ALA A 80 -3.36 14.22 5.99
C ALA A 80 -2.49 14.62 7.19
N GLU A 81 -1.33 15.19 6.86
CA GLU A 81 -0.37 15.71 7.84
C GLU A 81 -0.91 16.91 8.63
N ASP A 82 -1.92 17.60 8.10
CA ASP A 82 -2.62 18.71 8.74
C ASP A 82 -3.46 18.29 9.97
N ARG A 83 -3.47 16.99 10.29
CA ARG A 83 -4.13 16.36 11.43
C ARG A 83 -5.64 16.20 11.25
N THR A 84 -6.12 16.38 10.02
CA THR A 84 -7.54 16.24 9.67
C THR A 84 -7.77 14.98 8.84
N ALA A 85 -9.02 14.55 8.82
CA ALA A 85 -9.53 13.61 7.84
C ALA A 85 -10.86 14.14 7.31
N TYR A 86 -11.19 13.77 6.08
CA TYR A 86 -12.46 14.12 5.44
C TYR A 86 -13.09 12.87 4.85
N VAL A 87 -14.42 12.84 4.89
CA VAL A 87 -15.24 11.92 4.11
C VAL A 87 -15.87 12.69 2.97
N TRP A 88 -15.70 12.19 1.76
CA TRP A 88 -16.15 12.79 0.53
C TRP A 88 -17.26 11.95 -0.07
N GLU A 89 -18.37 12.60 -0.36
CA GLU A 89 -19.55 12.01 -0.98
C GLU A 89 -19.81 12.72 -2.30
N ARG A 90 -20.00 11.95 -3.38
CA ARG A 90 -20.34 12.50 -4.69
C ARG A 90 -21.83 12.76 -4.75
N GLU A 91 -22.23 13.97 -5.11
CA GLU A 91 -23.64 14.31 -5.34
C GLU A 91 -24.06 13.80 -6.73
N ALA A 92 -25.22 13.14 -6.79
CA ALA A 92 -25.67 12.43 -8.00
C ALA A 92 -26.01 13.39 -9.15
N ASP A 93 -26.52 14.58 -8.84
CA ASP A 93 -27.12 15.46 -9.84
C ASP A 93 -26.11 16.42 -10.50
N ALA A 94 -25.09 16.85 -9.75
CA ALA A 94 -24.10 17.84 -10.21
C ALA A 94 -22.73 17.22 -10.56
N GLY A 95 -22.45 15.99 -10.09
CA GLY A 95 -21.11 15.41 -10.16
C GLY A 95 -20.10 16.09 -9.23
N ASP A 96 -20.57 17.00 -8.37
CA ASP A 96 -19.79 17.68 -7.34
C ASP A 96 -19.53 16.78 -6.14
N TRP A 97 -18.55 17.20 -5.33
CA TRP A 97 -18.10 16.46 -4.16
C TRP A 97 -18.36 17.25 -2.89
N ARG A 98 -19.13 16.66 -1.98
CA ARG A 98 -19.37 17.19 -0.64
C ARG A 98 -18.35 16.60 0.33
N SER A 99 -17.67 17.48 1.06
CA SER A 99 -16.74 17.09 2.13
C SER A 99 -17.39 17.19 3.50
N VAL A 100 -17.25 16.16 4.33
CA VAL A 100 -17.61 16.17 5.75
C VAL A 100 -16.35 16.00 6.58
N LEU A 101 -16.10 16.91 7.53
CA LEU A 101 -14.95 16.84 8.42
C LEU A 101 -15.07 15.64 9.38
N VAL A 102 -13.94 14.97 9.59
CA VAL A 102 -13.75 13.99 10.67
C VAL A 102 -13.01 14.68 11.81
N GLU A 103 -13.69 14.86 12.94
CA GLU A 103 -13.11 15.41 14.17
C GLU A 103 -12.19 14.38 14.84
N LEU A 104 -10.96 14.25 14.32
CA LEU A 104 -9.96 13.34 14.88
C LEU A 104 -9.48 13.75 16.28
N ARG A 105 -9.54 15.06 16.59
CA ARG A 105 -8.94 15.68 17.78
C ARG A 105 -7.48 15.23 17.96
N ALA A 106 -6.76 15.06 16.86
CA ALA A 106 -5.41 14.53 16.81
C ALA A 106 -4.38 15.62 17.11
N PRO A 107 -3.47 15.42 18.08
CA PRO A 107 -2.44 16.41 18.37
C PRO A 107 -1.30 16.41 17.35
N ARG A 108 -1.20 15.38 16.49
CA ARG A 108 -0.17 15.21 15.45
C ARG A 108 -0.77 14.62 14.17
N ALA A 109 0.02 14.60 13.10
CA ALA A 109 -0.34 14.17 11.75
C ALA A 109 -1.09 12.83 11.69
N ALA A 110 -2.04 12.71 10.77
CA ALA A 110 -2.60 11.42 10.38
C ALA A 110 -1.69 10.77 9.32
N LEU A 111 -1.38 9.49 9.51
CA LEU A 111 -0.36 8.79 8.71
C LEU A 111 -0.95 7.75 7.77
N CYS A 112 -2.08 7.15 8.14
CA CYS A 112 -2.75 6.13 7.36
C CYS A 112 -4.24 6.10 7.71
N LEU A 113 -5.06 5.53 6.83
CA LEU A 113 -6.46 5.31 7.08
C LEU A 113 -6.96 4.02 6.42
N ALA A 114 -8.01 3.43 6.97
CA ALA A 114 -8.74 2.33 6.35
C ALA A 114 -10.24 2.37 6.72
N TRP A 115 -11.09 2.07 5.74
CA TRP A 115 -12.51 1.82 5.99
C TRP A 115 -12.72 0.45 6.61
N ALA A 116 -13.64 0.36 7.56
CA ALA A 116 -14.18 -0.91 8.01
C ALA A 116 -14.95 -1.58 6.86
N PRO A 117 -14.90 -2.92 6.72
CA PRO A 117 -15.63 -3.66 5.68
C PRO A 117 -17.15 -3.37 5.66
N ASN A 118 -17.75 -3.08 6.81
CA ASN A 118 -19.15 -2.69 6.92
C ASN A 118 -19.45 -1.27 6.38
N GLY A 119 -18.43 -0.48 6.03
CA GLY A 119 -18.56 0.87 5.47
C GLY A 119 -19.03 1.95 6.46
N MET A 120 -19.17 1.60 7.75
CA MET A 120 -19.74 2.49 8.76
C MET A 120 -18.69 3.18 9.64
N ARG A 121 -17.45 2.70 9.60
CA ARG A 121 -16.36 3.21 10.44
C ARG A 121 -15.08 3.39 9.65
N ILE A 122 -14.24 4.31 10.11
CA ILE A 122 -12.92 4.58 9.57
C ILE A 122 -11.92 4.43 10.71
N ALA A 123 -10.78 3.82 10.43
CA ALA A 123 -9.65 3.87 11.34
C ALA A 123 -8.58 4.79 10.81
N VAL A 124 -7.97 5.57 11.68
CA VAL A 124 -6.91 6.52 11.35
C VAL A 124 -5.73 6.31 12.29
N GLY A 125 -4.58 5.93 11.75
CA GLY A 125 -3.34 5.84 12.51
C GLY A 125 -2.67 7.20 12.64
N LEU A 126 -2.27 7.58 13.85
CA LEU A 126 -1.74 8.90 14.14
C LEU A 126 -0.25 8.86 14.52
N ALA A 127 0.47 9.92 14.16
CA ALA A 127 1.82 10.19 14.63
C ALA A 127 1.88 10.44 16.16
N SER A 128 0.73 10.70 16.80
CA SER A 128 0.61 10.85 18.24
C SER A 128 0.57 9.53 19.02
N LYS A 129 0.72 8.38 18.33
CA LYS A 129 0.66 7.00 18.86
C LYS A 129 -0.76 6.47 19.07
N ASP A 130 -1.75 7.34 18.95
CA ASP A 130 -3.15 6.98 19.09
C ASP A 130 -3.67 6.32 17.79
N LEU A 131 -4.68 5.47 17.94
CA LEU A 131 -5.54 5.00 16.85
C LEU A 131 -6.90 5.68 16.97
N GLY A 132 -7.32 6.44 15.96
CA GLY A 132 -8.67 7.03 15.91
C GLY A 132 -9.66 6.09 15.23
N ILE A 133 -10.65 5.59 15.96
CA ILE A 133 -11.81 4.87 15.41
C ILE A 133 -12.94 5.87 15.22
N CYS A 134 -13.23 6.18 13.96
CA CYS A 134 -14.18 7.22 13.58
C CYS A 134 -15.51 6.61 13.15
N TYR A 135 -16.61 7.21 13.60
CA TYR A 135 -17.97 6.85 13.20
C TYR A 135 -18.80 8.11 12.95
N TYR A 136 -19.89 7.98 12.20
CA TYR A 136 -20.75 9.11 11.87
C TYR A 136 -21.80 9.32 12.96
N GLU A 137 -21.87 10.54 13.50
CA GLU A 137 -22.87 10.93 14.47
C GLU A 137 -23.98 11.74 13.78
N ALA A 138 -25.15 11.12 13.60
CA ALA A 138 -26.26 11.69 12.84
C ALA A 138 -26.80 13.01 13.44
N GLN A 139 -26.75 13.16 14.77
CA GLN A 139 -27.22 14.37 15.45
C GLN A 139 -26.30 15.57 15.18
N ALA A 140 -24.99 15.35 15.22
CA ALA A 140 -23.98 16.37 14.95
C ALA A 140 -23.70 16.56 13.45
N LYS A 141 -24.15 15.62 12.60
CA LYS A 141 -23.88 15.57 11.15
C LYS A 141 -22.38 15.60 10.82
N CYS A 142 -21.56 15.04 11.69
CA CYS A 142 -20.11 14.98 11.52
C CYS A 142 -19.60 13.58 11.87
N TRP A 143 -18.35 13.31 11.49
CA TRP A 143 -17.65 12.11 11.92
C TRP A 143 -16.85 12.43 13.17
N VAL A 144 -16.98 11.61 14.21
CA VAL A 144 -16.29 11.77 15.48
C VAL A 144 -15.35 10.59 15.72
N ALA A 145 -14.22 10.84 16.38
CA ALA A 145 -13.20 9.82 16.65
C ALA A 145 -13.14 9.43 18.13
N LEU A 146 -13.15 8.12 18.40
CA LEU A 146 -12.74 7.55 19.67
C LEU A 146 -11.28 7.12 19.57
N LYS A 147 -10.44 7.63 20.48
CA LYS A 147 -9.04 7.24 20.55
C LYS A 147 -8.89 5.94 21.31
N VAL A 148 -8.20 4.99 20.69
CA VAL A 148 -7.84 3.71 21.28
C VAL A 148 -6.36 3.41 21.04
N GLY A 149 -5.93 2.30 21.61
CA GLY A 149 -4.59 1.78 21.41
C GLY A 149 -3.62 2.17 22.52
N LYS A 150 -2.56 1.37 22.63
CA LYS A 150 -1.50 1.51 23.65
C LYS A 150 -0.11 1.54 23.00
N SER A 151 -0.03 1.95 21.73
CA SER A 151 1.24 2.01 21.01
C SER A 151 2.16 3.03 21.66
N LYS A 152 3.47 2.75 21.63
CA LYS A 152 4.49 3.61 22.21
C LYS A 152 5.08 4.59 21.19
N ALA A 153 4.81 4.39 19.90
CA ALA A 153 5.28 5.21 18.79
C ALA A 153 4.20 5.39 17.71
N ALA A 154 4.55 6.06 16.61
CA ALA A 154 3.62 6.44 15.55
C ALA A 154 2.96 5.22 14.90
N VAL A 155 1.63 5.26 14.75
CA VAL A 155 0.86 4.21 14.07
C VAL A 155 0.83 4.51 12.58
N GLY A 156 1.66 3.80 11.82
CA GLY A 156 1.87 4.03 10.38
C GLY A 156 1.06 3.09 9.47
N ALA A 157 0.47 2.02 10.03
CA ALA A 157 -0.33 1.08 9.27
C ALA A 157 -1.56 0.63 10.07
N VAL A 158 -2.69 0.49 9.38
CA VAL A 158 -3.95 0.00 9.96
C VAL A 158 -4.64 -0.96 8.99
N ALA A 159 -5.28 -2.00 9.51
CA ALA A 159 -6.11 -2.91 8.72
C ALA A 159 -7.27 -3.45 9.54
N TRP A 160 -8.47 -3.40 8.95
CA TRP A 160 -9.66 -3.97 9.57
C TRP A 160 -9.76 -5.47 9.32
N HIS A 161 -10.20 -6.20 10.34
CA HIS A 161 -10.64 -7.58 10.18
C HIS A 161 -11.95 -7.62 9.39
N PRO A 162 -12.21 -8.67 8.56
CA PRO A 162 -13.42 -8.77 7.74
C PRO A 162 -14.74 -8.65 8.53
N THR A 163 -14.76 -9.05 9.81
CA THR A 163 -15.94 -8.89 10.69
C THR A 163 -16.21 -7.44 11.12
N SER A 164 -15.32 -6.50 10.78
CA SER A 164 -15.34 -5.11 11.26
C SER A 164 -15.22 -4.95 12.79
N GLN A 165 -14.97 -6.02 13.55
CA GLN A 165 -14.83 -5.96 15.01
C GLN A 165 -13.40 -5.63 15.44
N TYR A 166 -12.41 -6.25 14.80
CA TYR A 166 -11.02 -6.13 15.18
C TYR A 166 -10.27 -5.20 14.23
N ILE A 167 -9.26 -4.54 14.76
CA ILE A 167 -8.34 -3.73 13.97
C ILE A 167 -6.89 -4.05 14.32
N ALA A 168 -6.09 -4.30 13.29
CA ALA A 168 -4.65 -4.44 13.39
C ALA A 168 -3.98 -3.09 13.18
N THR A 169 -2.87 -2.89 13.88
CA THR A 169 -2.02 -1.71 13.77
C THR A 169 -0.57 -2.12 13.64
N GLY A 170 0.18 -1.38 12.82
CA GLY A 170 1.62 -1.44 12.72
C GLY A 170 2.24 -0.11 13.16
N SER A 171 3.24 -0.19 14.04
CA SER A 171 3.88 0.99 14.61
C SER A 171 5.40 0.97 14.46
N THR A 172 6.00 2.16 14.53
CA THR A 172 7.45 2.35 14.58
C THR A 172 8.07 1.91 15.90
N ASP A 173 7.26 1.52 16.90
CA ASP A 173 7.72 0.85 18.12
C ASP A 173 8.04 -0.65 17.90
N ARG A 174 7.92 -1.10 16.65
CA ARG A 174 8.18 -2.47 16.19
C ARG A 174 7.10 -3.46 16.63
N ARG A 175 5.90 -2.99 16.98
CA ARG A 175 4.79 -3.85 17.38
C ARG A 175 3.74 -3.94 16.28
N CYS A 176 3.20 -5.14 16.13
CA CYS A 176 1.92 -5.37 15.46
C CYS A 176 0.89 -5.72 16.53
N MET A 177 -0.11 -4.85 16.71
CA MET A 177 -1.13 -5.03 17.75
C MET A 177 -2.52 -5.15 17.12
N VAL A 178 -3.37 -6.00 17.70
CA VAL A 178 -4.79 -6.11 17.34
C VAL A 178 -5.65 -5.66 18.51
N TYR A 179 -6.63 -4.81 18.24
CA TYR A 179 -7.58 -4.30 19.23
C TYR A 179 -9.00 -4.76 18.91
N ASP A 180 -9.78 -5.09 19.94
CA ASP A 180 -11.23 -5.24 19.84
C ASP A 180 -11.89 -3.87 19.91
N VAL A 181 -12.53 -3.48 18.82
CA VAL A 181 -13.24 -2.22 18.67
C VAL A 181 -14.69 -2.51 18.29
N HIS A 182 -15.30 -3.56 18.82
CA HIS A 182 -16.70 -3.87 18.56
C HIS A 182 -17.62 -2.67 18.86
N GLU A 183 -18.63 -2.45 18.02
CA GLU A 183 -19.55 -1.31 18.12
C GLU A 183 -20.32 -1.30 19.45
N SER A 184 -20.76 -2.48 19.93
CA SER A 184 -21.45 -2.58 21.22
C SER A 184 -20.60 -2.19 22.43
N LEU A 185 -19.27 -2.14 22.28
CA LEU A 185 -18.36 -1.74 23.35
C LEU A 185 -18.14 -0.23 23.38
N MET A 186 -18.60 0.55 22.38
CA MET A 186 -18.36 1.99 22.34
C MET A 186 -18.84 2.69 23.62
N GLY A 187 -17.93 3.44 24.26
CA GLY A 187 -18.19 4.09 25.56
C GLY A 187 -18.01 3.19 26.79
N GLN A 188 -17.67 1.90 26.62
CA GLN A 188 -17.41 0.94 27.68
C GLN A 188 -15.91 0.70 27.87
N SER A 189 -15.51 0.14 29.02
CA SER A 189 -14.10 -0.13 29.36
C SER A 189 -13.41 -1.15 28.45
N GLY A 190 -14.16 -2.02 27.78
CA GLY A 190 -13.62 -3.03 26.85
C GLY A 190 -13.29 -2.51 25.45
N PHE A 191 -13.70 -1.29 25.10
CA PHE A 191 -13.41 -0.74 23.77
C PHE A 191 -11.92 -0.43 23.61
N GLY A 192 -11.30 -1.02 22.59
CA GLY A 192 -9.87 -0.91 22.36
C GLY A 192 -9.03 -1.89 23.19
N GLU A 193 -9.62 -2.97 23.73
CA GLU A 193 -8.88 -4.01 24.42
C GLU A 193 -7.92 -4.73 23.45
N MET A 194 -6.67 -4.92 23.88
CA MET A 194 -5.62 -5.51 23.05
C MET A 194 -5.70 -7.04 23.07
N GLN A 195 -5.93 -7.63 21.91
CA GLN A 195 -6.10 -9.07 21.72
C GLN A 195 -4.80 -9.75 21.27
N VAL A 196 -3.98 -9.06 20.47
CA VAL A 196 -2.70 -9.56 19.95
C VAL A 196 -1.65 -8.48 20.11
N ASN A 197 -0.41 -8.88 20.44
CA ASN A 197 0.71 -7.97 20.59
C ASN A 197 2.01 -8.66 20.20
N GLU A 198 2.35 -8.61 18.90
CA GLU A 198 3.53 -9.24 18.34
C GLU A 198 4.73 -8.29 18.24
N ASP A 199 5.92 -8.84 18.44
CA ASP A 199 7.18 -8.17 18.11
C ASP A 199 7.54 -8.42 16.65
N ALA A 200 7.67 -7.35 15.88
CA ALA A 200 8.13 -7.39 14.50
C ALA A 200 9.64 -7.22 14.38
N GLY A 201 10.38 -6.92 15.45
CA GLY A 201 11.84 -6.72 15.41
C GLY A 201 12.33 -5.49 14.63
N SER A 202 11.47 -4.85 13.82
CA SER A 202 11.72 -3.64 13.03
C SER A 202 10.42 -2.83 12.86
N TRP A 203 10.51 -1.60 12.32
CA TRP A 203 9.31 -0.77 12.12
C TRP A 203 8.31 -1.49 11.22
N VAL A 204 7.05 -1.52 11.64
CA VAL A 204 5.96 -2.15 10.88
C VAL A 204 5.39 -1.12 9.92
N ASN A 205 5.65 -1.31 8.63
CA ASN A 205 5.18 -0.40 7.58
C ASN A 205 3.81 -0.80 7.03
N ALA A 206 3.43 -2.09 7.11
CA ALA A 206 2.14 -2.56 6.65
C ALA A 206 1.59 -3.68 7.54
N VAL A 207 0.27 -3.74 7.62
CA VAL A 207 -0.50 -4.82 8.26
C VAL A 207 -1.67 -5.19 7.36
N ALA A 208 -2.07 -6.46 7.34
CA ALA A 208 -3.20 -6.93 6.56
C ALA A 208 -3.85 -8.16 7.20
N PHE A 209 -5.18 -8.26 7.13
CA PHE A 209 -5.90 -9.49 7.44
C PHE A 209 -6.17 -10.29 6.16
N SER A 210 -6.22 -11.62 6.27
CA SER A 210 -6.72 -12.46 5.18
C SER A 210 -8.23 -12.28 4.98
N PRO A 211 -8.77 -12.59 3.77
CA PRO A 211 -10.19 -12.42 3.47
C PRO A 211 -11.17 -13.06 4.47
N LYS A 212 -10.82 -14.21 5.06
CA LYS A 212 -11.57 -14.91 6.12
C LYS A 212 -11.14 -14.49 7.52
N GLY A 213 -10.11 -13.66 7.65
CA GLY A 213 -9.61 -13.16 8.94
C GLY A 213 -8.79 -14.17 9.72
N GLN A 214 -8.40 -15.28 9.09
CA GLN A 214 -7.65 -16.36 9.74
C GLN A 214 -6.17 -16.02 9.92
N PHE A 215 -5.62 -15.16 9.06
CA PHE A 215 -4.23 -14.75 9.11
C PHE A 215 -4.10 -13.25 9.30
N LEU A 216 -3.12 -12.86 10.11
CA LEU A 216 -2.60 -11.51 10.21
C LEU A 216 -1.20 -11.47 9.61
N ALA A 217 -1.01 -10.67 8.57
CA ALA A 217 0.30 -10.39 8.01
C ALA A 217 0.80 -9.01 8.44
N PHE A 218 2.10 -8.89 8.63
CA PHE A 218 2.77 -7.62 8.87
C PHE A 218 4.20 -7.64 8.32
N CYS A 219 4.64 -6.52 7.78
CA CYS A 219 5.96 -6.39 7.18
C CYS A 219 6.57 -5.02 7.42
N GLY A 220 7.89 -4.91 7.26
CA GLY A 220 8.63 -3.75 7.75
C GLY A 220 10.01 -3.54 7.16
N GLN A 221 10.81 -2.77 7.90
CA GLN A 221 12.15 -2.29 7.49
C GLN A 221 13.23 -3.37 7.45
N ASP A 222 12.98 -4.57 7.97
CA ASP A 222 13.94 -5.69 7.97
C ASP A 222 13.83 -6.63 6.76
N ALA A 223 13.07 -6.23 5.73
CA ALA A 223 12.79 -7.04 4.53
C ALA A 223 12.21 -8.43 4.87
N THR A 224 11.38 -8.52 5.90
CA THR A 224 10.62 -9.72 6.20
C THR A 224 9.11 -9.47 6.14
N ALA A 225 8.39 -10.48 5.67
CA ALA A 225 6.95 -10.59 5.85
C ALA A 225 6.70 -11.62 6.95
N ARG A 226 5.84 -11.28 7.92
CA ARG A 226 5.46 -12.16 9.02
C ARG A 226 3.98 -12.47 8.91
N VAL A 227 3.62 -13.71 9.19
CA VAL A 227 2.23 -14.17 9.17
C VAL A 227 1.93 -14.92 10.47
N LYS A 228 0.88 -14.48 11.17
CA LYS A 228 0.34 -15.14 12.35
C LYS A 228 -0.99 -15.81 12.02
N ASP A 229 -1.13 -17.09 12.39
CA ASP A 229 -2.41 -17.79 12.37
C ASP A 229 -3.21 -17.41 13.63
N LEU A 230 -4.40 -16.84 13.44
CA LEU A 230 -5.26 -16.41 14.53
C LEU A 230 -6.23 -17.50 14.99
N THR A 231 -6.35 -18.59 14.23
CA THR A 231 -7.24 -19.72 14.57
C THR A 231 -6.62 -20.66 15.60
N ALA A 232 -5.29 -20.71 15.67
CA ALA A 232 -4.53 -21.48 16.64
C ALA A 232 -4.37 -20.77 18.01
N GLY A 233 -5.07 -19.66 18.21
CA GLY A 233 -5.08 -18.89 19.46
C GLY A 233 -3.90 -17.93 19.64
N PRO A 234 -3.85 -17.19 20.77
CA PRO A 234 -2.87 -16.12 20.97
C PRO A 234 -1.42 -16.58 21.02
N SER A 235 -1.16 -17.84 21.40
CA SER A 235 0.19 -18.42 21.49
C SER A 235 0.70 -19.01 20.16
N ALA A 236 -0.08 -18.94 19.08
CA ALA A 236 0.33 -19.43 17.78
C ALA A 236 1.64 -18.76 17.31
N PRO A 237 2.62 -19.52 16.81
CA PRO A 237 3.89 -18.96 16.39
C PRO A 237 3.72 -18.06 15.16
N VAL A 238 4.52 -17.01 15.11
CA VAL A 238 4.62 -16.14 13.94
C VAL A 238 5.56 -16.77 12.92
N THR A 239 5.05 -17.04 11.72
CA THR A 239 5.89 -17.49 10.60
C THR A 239 6.63 -16.29 10.03
N THR A 240 7.96 -16.33 9.98
CA THR A 240 8.80 -15.25 9.44
C THR A 240 9.36 -15.64 8.08
N LEU A 241 9.04 -14.87 7.05
CA LEU A 241 9.44 -15.07 5.66
C LEU A 241 10.45 -13.99 5.28
N ARG A 242 11.72 -14.39 5.15
CA ARG A 242 12.81 -13.47 4.82
C ARG A 242 12.93 -13.27 3.32
N TRP A 243 12.84 -12.02 2.88
CA TRP A 243 13.13 -11.62 1.50
C TRP A 243 14.60 -11.18 1.38
N ARG A 244 15.22 -11.48 0.24
CA ARG A 244 16.63 -11.11 -0.05
C ARG A 244 16.76 -9.79 -0.84
N GLY A 245 15.70 -9.00 -0.90
CA GLY A 245 15.69 -7.66 -1.51
C GLY A 245 15.48 -6.57 -0.47
N LEU A 246 14.88 -5.46 -0.90
CA LEU A 246 14.67 -4.29 -0.07
C LEU A 246 13.38 -4.39 0.78
N PRO A 247 13.21 -3.50 1.77
CA PRO A 247 12.06 -3.54 2.67
C PRO A 247 10.70 -3.34 2.00
N PHE A 248 9.66 -3.82 2.69
CA PHE A 248 8.28 -3.68 2.25
C PHE A 248 7.62 -2.45 2.89
N LEU A 249 6.79 -1.75 2.12
CA LEU A 249 5.99 -0.61 2.57
C LEU A 249 4.50 -0.95 2.64
N GLN A 250 4.04 -1.92 1.84
CA GLN A 250 2.64 -2.31 1.73
C GLN A 250 2.51 -3.82 1.66
N ALA A 251 1.38 -4.34 2.15
CA ALA A 251 1.04 -5.75 2.07
C ALA A 251 -0.47 -5.95 1.94
N ILE A 252 -0.90 -6.89 1.11
CA ILE A 252 -2.30 -7.27 0.93
C ILE A 252 -2.43 -8.78 0.77
N PHE A 253 -3.51 -9.36 1.29
CA PHE A 253 -3.91 -10.71 0.93
C PHE A 253 -4.80 -10.66 -0.32
N THR A 254 -4.49 -11.49 -1.32
CA THR A 254 -5.40 -11.72 -2.46
C THR A 254 -6.27 -12.95 -2.26
N SER A 255 -5.82 -13.91 -1.43
CA SER A 255 -6.58 -15.07 -0.98
C SER A 255 -6.04 -15.56 0.37
N GLU A 256 -6.66 -16.57 0.98
CA GLU A 256 -6.11 -17.23 2.18
C GLU A 256 -4.73 -17.88 1.98
N ARG A 257 -4.31 -18.04 0.73
CA ARG A 257 -3.06 -18.70 0.35
C ARG A 257 -2.06 -17.76 -0.31
N CYS A 258 -2.41 -16.49 -0.51
CA CYS A 258 -1.58 -15.54 -1.23
C CYS A 258 -1.50 -14.20 -0.52
N LEU A 259 -0.28 -13.84 -0.17
CA LEU A 259 0.10 -12.55 0.38
C LEU A 259 1.02 -11.86 -0.62
N ILE A 260 0.70 -10.64 -0.99
CA ILE A 260 1.56 -9.78 -1.81
C ILE A 260 2.14 -8.72 -0.89
N ALA A 261 3.46 -8.49 -0.98
CA ALA A 261 4.10 -7.34 -0.35
C ALA A 261 4.92 -6.56 -1.38
N CYS A 262 4.98 -5.25 -1.24
CA CYS A 262 5.66 -4.35 -2.18
C CYS A 262 6.25 -3.14 -1.46
N GLY A 263 7.17 -2.44 -2.11
CA GLY A 263 7.90 -1.32 -1.52
C GLY A 263 9.08 -0.90 -2.38
N PHE A 264 10.26 -0.83 -1.77
CA PHE A 264 11.48 -0.30 -2.37
C PHE A 264 12.03 -1.13 -3.54
N ASP A 265 11.66 -2.40 -3.64
CA ASP A 265 12.05 -3.27 -4.76
C ASP A 265 11.35 -2.91 -6.08
N CYS A 266 10.41 -1.95 -6.06
CA CYS A 266 9.65 -1.45 -7.22
C CYS A 266 8.80 -2.53 -7.94
N ALA A 267 8.81 -3.76 -7.45
CA ALA A 267 8.04 -4.89 -7.95
C ALA A 267 7.37 -5.63 -6.78
N PRO A 268 6.12 -6.11 -6.93
CA PRO A 268 5.46 -6.91 -5.91
C PRO A 268 6.10 -8.29 -5.75
N VAL A 269 6.22 -8.74 -4.50
CA VAL A 269 6.70 -10.07 -4.09
C VAL A 269 5.51 -10.88 -3.60
N LEU A 270 5.40 -12.11 -4.11
CA LEU A 270 4.39 -13.06 -3.71
C LEU A 270 4.94 -14.02 -2.64
N PHE A 271 4.15 -14.19 -1.59
CA PHE A 271 4.30 -15.22 -0.60
C PHE A 271 3.09 -16.15 -0.72
N ARG A 272 3.34 -17.45 -0.78
CA ARG A 272 2.31 -18.46 -0.97
C ARG A 272 2.23 -19.35 0.25
N ARG A 273 1.01 -19.76 0.60
CA ARG A 273 0.77 -20.82 1.55
C ARG A 273 0.50 -22.12 0.82
N SER A 274 1.29 -23.14 1.14
CA SER A 274 0.93 -24.54 0.91
C SER A 274 -0.20 -24.94 1.88
N ASP A 275 -0.47 -26.23 2.07
CA ASP A 275 -1.53 -26.65 3.00
C ASP A 275 -1.19 -26.30 4.46
N THR A 276 0.10 -26.19 4.81
CA THR A 276 0.53 -25.97 6.20
C THR A 276 1.55 -24.85 6.38
N GLN A 277 2.31 -24.49 5.35
CA GLN A 277 3.45 -23.58 5.49
C GLN A 277 3.40 -22.42 4.50
N TRP A 278 3.85 -21.25 4.96
CA TRP A 278 4.11 -20.09 4.11
C TRP A 278 5.53 -20.16 3.54
N GLU A 279 5.66 -19.81 2.27
CA GLU A 279 6.91 -19.77 1.53
C GLU A 279 7.02 -18.50 0.69
N VAL A 280 8.25 -18.06 0.46
CA VAL A 280 8.55 -16.98 -0.48
C VAL A 280 8.45 -17.57 -1.88
N TYR A 281 7.45 -17.14 -2.66
CA TYR A 281 7.37 -17.56 -4.06
C TYR A 281 8.39 -16.78 -4.89
N GLY A 282 8.42 -15.45 -4.77
CA GLY A 282 9.36 -14.60 -5.50
C GLY A 282 8.71 -13.35 -6.04
N ARG A 283 9.44 -12.61 -6.88
CA ARG A 283 8.92 -11.43 -7.56
C ARG A 283 7.91 -11.86 -8.62
N LEU A 284 6.75 -11.20 -8.64
CA LEU A 284 5.73 -11.46 -9.65
C LEU A 284 6.29 -11.19 -11.05
N ASN A 285 6.02 -12.08 -12.01
CA ASN A 285 6.48 -12.06 -13.40
C ASN A 285 7.99 -12.26 -13.65
N THR A 286 8.78 -12.57 -12.63
CA THR A 286 10.19 -13.01 -12.79
C THR A 286 10.45 -14.41 -12.22
N GLY A 287 9.41 -15.07 -11.69
CA GLY A 287 9.47 -16.44 -11.19
C GLY A 287 10.18 -16.58 -9.83
N PRO A 288 10.24 -17.81 -9.29
CA PRO A 288 10.96 -18.09 -8.06
C PRO A 288 12.46 -17.92 -8.25
N VAL A 289 13.11 -17.20 -7.33
CA VAL A 289 14.58 -17.18 -7.23
C VAL A 289 15.01 -18.50 -6.60
N VAL A 290 14.99 -19.57 -7.40
CA VAL A 290 15.57 -20.87 -7.01
C VAL A 290 17.07 -20.70 -6.97
N GLY A 291 17.66 -21.05 -5.83
CA GLY A 291 19.07 -20.94 -5.44
C GLY A 291 20.09 -20.70 -6.56
N ALA A 292 20.62 -19.48 -6.63
CA ALA A 292 21.96 -19.29 -7.16
C ALA A 292 22.95 -19.85 -6.13
N PRO A 293 23.84 -20.80 -6.50
CA PRO A 293 24.96 -21.20 -5.68
C PRO A 293 25.82 -19.98 -5.34
N LEU A 294 26.50 -20.02 -4.19
CA LEU A 294 27.52 -19.04 -3.81
C LEU A 294 28.72 -19.15 -4.76
N THR A 295 28.62 -18.63 -5.97
CA THR A 295 29.78 -18.40 -6.84
C THR A 295 29.55 -17.14 -7.68
N GLU A 296 30.39 -16.16 -7.37
CA GLU A 296 30.70 -14.94 -8.12
C GLU A 296 29.60 -13.89 -8.29
N ARG A 297 29.81 -12.81 -7.54
CA ARG A 297 29.09 -11.54 -7.59
C ARG A 297 29.29 -10.94 -8.99
N ALA A 298 28.23 -10.89 -9.79
CA ALA A 298 28.25 -10.13 -11.04
C ALA A 298 28.66 -8.67 -10.75
N PRO A 299 29.53 -8.06 -11.57
CA PRO A 299 29.98 -6.69 -11.37
C PRO A 299 28.78 -5.74 -11.41
N THR A 300 28.58 -4.97 -10.33
CA THR A 300 27.57 -3.91 -10.29
C THR A 300 28.07 -2.70 -11.07
N ALA A 301 27.17 -1.82 -11.53
CA ALA A 301 27.49 -0.57 -12.23
C ALA A 301 28.51 0.33 -11.48
N PHE A 302 28.65 0.14 -10.16
CA PHE A 302 29.67 0.81 -9.35
C PHE A 302 31.10 0.32 -9.67
N SER A 303 31.27 -0.94 -10.06
CA SER A 303 32.55 -1.51 -10.47
C SER A 303 32.97 -1.05 -11.88
N GLU A 304 32.02 -0.83 -12.79
CA GLU A 304 32.26 -0.22 -14.09
C GLU A 304 32.67 1.26 -13.95
N ALA A 305 31.98 2.02 -13.09
CA ALA A 305 32.36 3.41 -12.77
C ALA A 305 33.76 3.50 -12.13
N ARG A 306 34.12 2.54 -11.26
CA ARG A 306 35.46 2.48 -10.64
C ARG A 306 36.57 2.13 -11.63
N ASN A 307 36.27 1.32 -12.65
CA ASN A 307 37.21 1.01 -13.73
C ASN A 307 37.37 2.21 -14.67
N HIS A 308 36.31 2.99 -14.90
CA HIS A 308 36.36 4.22 -15.68
C HIS A 308 37.21 5.32 -15.00
N PHE A 309 37.18 5.40 -13.66
CA PHE A 309 37.98 6.37 -12.90
C PHE A 309 39.48 5.99 -12.79
N ARG A 310 39.82 4.71 -12.95
CA ARG A 310 41.23 4.25 -12.97
C ARG A 310 41.91 4.39 -14.33
N GLY A 311 41.13 4.54 -15.41
CA GLY A 311 41.64 4.72 -16.78
C GLY A 311 42.02 6.16 -17.12
N SER A 312 41.58 7.16 -16.35
CA SER A 312 41.92 8.56 -16.60
C SER A 312 43.22 8.96 -15.90
N THR A 313 44.35 8.75 -16.57
CA THR A 313 45.59 9.48 -16.28
C THR A 313 45.63 10.76 -17.12
N PRO A 314 46.08 11.91 -16.59
CA PRO A 314 46.20 13.13 -17.36
C PRO A 314 47.52 13.13 -18.13
N GLY A 315 47.47 13.01 -19.46
CA GLY A 315 48.66 13.04 -20.29
C GLY A 315 48.41 13.02 -21.79
N SER A 316 48.44 14.21 -22.39
CA SER A 316 48.84 14.54 -23.78
C SER A 316 48.17 13.88 -24.99
N GLY A 317 47.73 14.73 -25.92
CA GLY A 317 47.78 14.44 -27.36
C GLY A 317 46.45 14.63 -28.09
N GLY A 318 46.42 15.57 -29.03
CA GLY A 318 45.22 16.00 -29.75
C GLY A 318 44.70 15.01 -30.80
N GLY A 319 43.48 15.29 -31.26
CA GLY A 319 42.85 14.56 -32.36
C GLY A 319 41.38 14.94 -32.51
N VAL A 320 41.11 15.92 -33.38
CA VAL A 320 39.76 16.25 -33.85
C VAL A 320 39.32 15.14 -34.80
N ALA A 321 38.14 14.56 -34.59
CA ALA A 321 37.44 13.76 -35.59
C ALA A 321 35.93 13.99 -35.50
N SER A 322 35.40 14.57 -36.57
CA SER A 322 33.99 14.73 -36.91
C SER A 322 33.45 13.50 -37.64
N GLY A 323 32.18 13.13 -37.40
CA GLY A 323 31.43 12.13 -38.17
C GLY A 323 30.11 11.77 -37.48
N THR A 324 29.01 12.49 -37.72
CA THR A 324 27.91 12.17 -38.66
C THR A 324 27.03 10.98 -38.27
N GLY A 325 25.78 11.30 -37.94
CA GLY A 325 24.56 10.69 -38.49
C GLY A 325 24.40 9.18 -38.41
N GLY A 326 23.63 8.73 -37.42
CA GLY A 326 23.03 7.39 -37.38
C GLY A 326 21.68 7.44 -36.71
N THR A 327 20.64 7.78 -37.47
CA THR A 327 19.25 7.55 -37.11
C THR A 327 18.99 6.05 -37.12
N SER A 328 18.70 5.47 -35.96
CA SER A 328 18.16 4.11 -35.83
C SER A 328 16.70 4.16 -35.39
N PRO A 329 15.88 3.21 -35.84
CA PRO A 329 14.46 3.42 -36.09
C PRO A 329 13.63 3.31 -34.81
N GLN A 330 12.47 3.98 -34.83
CA GLN A 330 11.35 3.71 -33.93
C GLN A 330 11.12 2.20 -33.80
N ALA A 331 11.48 1.64 -32.65
CA ALA A 331 10.99 0.35 -32.22
C ALA A 331 9.56 0.56 -31.70
N GLY A 332 8.61 -0.09 -32.38
CA GLY A 332 7.21 -0.11 -31.97
C GLY A 332 7.05 -0.53 -30.51
N THR A 333 6.07 0.09 -29.88
CA THR A 333 5.64 -0.10 -28.50
C THR A 333 5.25 -1.55 -28.22
N ALA A 334 6.22 -2.36 -27.78
CA ALA A 334 5.94 -3.47 -26.89
C ALA A 334 5.62 -2.87 -25.52
N ALA A 335 4.38 -2.98 -25.05
CA ALA A 335 4.02 -2.60 -23.69
C ALA A 335 4.99 -3.30 -22.72
N SER A 336 5.89 -2.56 -22.08
CA SER A 336 6.94 -3.18 -21.28
C SER A 336 6.31 -3.99 -20.15
N SER A 337 6.69 -5.26 -20.02
CA SER A 337 6.33 -6.12 -18.86
C SER A 337 6.99 -5.64 -17.54
N ALA A 338 7.63 -4.48 -17.55
CA ALA A 338 8.32 -3.91 -16.42
C ALA A 338 7.32 -3.44 -15.36
N TRP A 339 7.64 -3.66 -14.09
CA TRP A 339 6.91 -3.09 -12.97
C TRP A 339 7.17 -1.58 -12.87
N HIS A 340 6.97 -1.00 -11.69
CA HIS A 340 7.27 0.40 -11.45
C HIS A 340 8.78 0.68 -11.60
N THR A 341 9.13 1.89 -12.00
CA THR A 341 10.54 2.34 -12.08
C THR A 341 11.01 2.98 -10.78
N ASN A 342 10.12 3.12 -9.79
CA ASN A 342 10.41 3.68 -8.48
C ASN A 342 9.56 2.98 -7.39
N THR A 343 9.79 3.35 -6.13
CA THR A 343 9.23 2.71 -4.93
C THR A 343 7.70 2.67 -4.96
N ILE A 344 7.13 1.48 -4.74
CA ILE A 344 5.68 1.29 -4.60
C ILE A 344 5.25 1.81 -3.23
N THR A 345 4.35 2.79 -3.22
CA THR A 345 3.90 3.53 -2.02
C THR A 345 2.56 3.03 -1.48
N ALA A 346 1.67 2.59 -2.37
CA ALA A 346 0.36 2.09 -2.00
C ALA A 346 0.03 0.83 -2.82
N CYS A 347 -0.69 -0.09 -2.18
CA CYS A 347 -1.20 -1.32 -2.77
C CYS A 347 -2.57 -1.61 -2.20
N SER A 348 -3.54 -1.90 -3.07
CA SER A 348 -4.93 -2.11 -2.65
C SER A 348 -5.55 -3.31 -3.36
N LEU A 349 -6.27 -4.13 -2.61
CA LEU A 349 -7.08 -5.22 -3.15
C LEU A 349 -8.36 -4.65 -3.76
N LEU A 350 -8.63 -4.98 -5.02
CA LEU A 350 -9.86 -4.56 -5.71
C LEU A 350 -10.94 -5.64 -5.61
N SER A 351 -10.54 -6.89 -5.81
CA SER A 351 -11.45 -8.03 -5.74
C SER A 351 -10.70 -9.30 -5.39
N SER A 352 -11.08 -9.92 -4.27
CA SER A 352 -10.54 -11.22 -3.84
C SER A 352 -10.98 -12.37 -4.74
N SER A 353 -12.18 -12.29 -5.35
CA SER A 353 -12.70 -13.34 -6.22
C SER A 353 -11.96 -13.42 -7.55
N THR A 354 -11.49 -12.29 -8.06
CA THR A 354 -10.72 -12.20 -9.31
C THR A 354 -9.21 -12.14 -9.09
N GLY A 355 -8.76 -12.00 -7.84
CA GLY A 355 -7.35 -11.77 -7.54
C GLY A 355 -6.82 -10.43 -8.05
N ARG A 356 -7.71 -9.46 -8.29
CA ARG A 356 -7.34 -8.14 -8.79
C ARG A 356 -6.87 -7.21 -7.68
N PHE A 357 -5.78 -6.53 -7.95
CA PHE A 357 -5.18 -5.54 -7.06
C PHE A 357 -4.59 -4.38 -7.84
N SER A 358 -4.30 -3.28 -7.16
CA SER A 358 -3.70 -2.09 -7.74
C SER A 358 -2.46 -1.66 -6.97
N THR A 359 -1.49 -1.08 -7.67
CA THR A 359 -0.28 -0.50 -7.09
C THR A 359 -0.05 0.90 -7.63
N SER A 360 0.44 1.79 -6.77
CA SER A 360 0.96 3.09 -7.19
C SER A 360 2.36 3.30 -6.67
N ALA A 361 3.14 4.13 -7.34
CA ALA A 361 4.53 4.36 -6.97
C ALA A 361 4.97 5.81 -7.17
N LEU A 362 6.19 6.07 -6.71
CA LEU A 362 6.91 7.33 -6.91
C LEU A 362 7.37 7.57 -8.36
N ASP A 363 6.89 6.77 -9.31
CA ASP A 363 7.08 6.98 -10.76
C ASP A 363 5.86 7.64 -11.42
N GLY A 364 4.88 8.06 -10.62
CA GLY A 364 3.68 8.73 -11.11
C GLY A 364 2.64 7.78 -11.69
N GLN A 365 2.83 6.45 -11.62
CA GLN A 365 1.96 5.48 -12.29
C GLN A 365 1.03 4.77 -11.30
N VAL A 366 -0.12 4.34 -11.83
CA VAL A 366 -1.02 3.39 -11.18
C VAL A 366 -1.18 2.18 -12.10
N LEU A 367 -0.91 0.99 -11.57
CA LEU A 367 -1.09 -0.28 -12.26
C LEU A 367 -2.28 -1.01 -11.67
N VAL A 368 -3.15 -1.56 -12.52
CA VAL A 368 -4.17 -2.54 -12.13
C VAL A 368 -3.72 -3.90 -12.64
N CYS A 369 -3.66 -4.85 -11.73
CA CYS A 369 -3.08 -6.18 -11.94
C CYS A 369 -4.09 -7.26 -11.59
N GLU A 370 -3.98 -8.40 -12.27
CA GLU A 370 -4.78 -9.59 -12.02
C GLU A 370 -3.86 -10.78 -11.76
N LEU A 371 -3.94 -11.34 -10.54
CA LEU A 371 -3.22 -12.55 -10.17
C LEU A 371 -4.04 -13.77 -10.56
N SER A 372 -3.62 -14.45 -11.63
CA SER A 372 -4.13 -15.76 -12.03
C SER A 372 -3.36 -16.87 -11.32
N MET A 373 -4.08 -17.86 -10.79
CA MET A 373 -3.54 -18.99 -10.03
C MET A 373 -3.84 -20.36 -10.66
#